data_AF-A0A916D1T7-F1
#
_entry.id   AF-A0A916D1T7-F1
#
_cell.length_a   1.000
_cell.length_b   1.000
_cell.length_c   1.000
_cell.angle_alpha   90.00
_cell.angle_beta   90.00
_cell.angle_gamma   90.00
#
_symmetry.space_group_name_H-M   'P 1'
#
loop_
_entity.id
_entity.type
_entity.pdbx_description
1 polymer ?
#
loop_
_entity_poly.entity_id
_entity_poly.type
_entity_poly.pdbx_seq_one_letter_code
_entity_poly.pdbx_strand_id
1 'polypeptide(L)'
;MGEGDLSWEGFLAEGSTTSDVEVASATSGVAPRDPVLIVYTSGSTGRPKGAVLPGSGLADCSRVQAERWPADPMRMLVNLPINHIGFMGDMCA
;
A
#
# COMPACT_ATOMS: atom_id res chain seq x y z
N MET A 1 -13.47 -12.05 -20.36
CA MET A 1 -12.17 -12.21 -19.68
C MET A 1 -11.17 -12.47 -20.79
N GLY A 2 -10.18 -11.59 -20.91
CA GLY A 2 -9.10 -11.77 -21.88
C GLY A 2 -8.27 -12.99 -21.52
N GLU A 3 -7.57 -13.54 -22.50
CA GLU A 3 -6.59 -14.60 -22.28
C GLU A 3 -5.50 -14.06 -21.32
N GLY A 4 -5.49 -14.56 -20.07
CA GLY A 4 -4.61 -14.09 -18.99
C GLY A 4 -5.30 -13.44 -17.79
N ASP A 5 -6.62 -13.20 -17.83
CA ASP A 5 -7.35 -12.67 -16.67
C ASP A 5 -7.64 -13.80 -15.64
N LEU A 6 -7.09 -13.67 -14.43
CA LEU A 6 -7.50 -14.50 -13.29
C LEU A 6 -8.88 -14.06 -12.79
N SER A 7 -9.76 -15.02 -12.51
CA SER A 7 -10.97 -14.73 -11.74
C SER A 7 -10.60 -14.34 -10.31
N TRP A 8 -11.48 -13.63 -9.60
CA TRP A 8 -11.26 -13.30 -8.19
C TRP A 8 -11.00 -14.55 -7.34
N GLU A 9 -11.76 -15.61 -7.56
CA GLU A 9 -11.56 -16.90 -6.90
C GLU A 9 -10.22 -17.53 -7.28
N GLY A 10 -9.82 -17.43 -8.54
CA GLY A 10 -8.52 -17.92 -9.02
C GLY A 10 -7.35 -17.19 -8.37
N PHE A 11 -7.43 -15.86 -8.25
CA PHE A 11 -6.45 -15.04 -7.55
C PHE A 11 -6.34 -15.42 -6.07
N LEU A 12 -7.48 -15.60 -5.38
CA LEU A 12 -7.47 -16.03 -3.98
C LEU A 12 -6.91 -17.45 -3.79
N ALA A 13 -7.26 -18.38 -4.69
CA ALA A 13 -6.75 -19.74 -4.67
C ALA A 13 -5.23 -19.77 -4.87
N GLU A 14 -4.69 -18.96 -5.78
CA GLU A 14 -3.25 -18.82 -5.98
C GLU A 14 -2.55 -18.32 -4.70
N GLY A 15 -3.07 -17.27 -4.07
CA GLY A 15 -2.54 -16.74 -2.82
C GLY A 15 -2.54 -17.77 -1.68
N SER A 16 -3.51 -18.69 -1.64
CA SER A 16 -3.59 -19.74 -0.62
C SER A 16 -2.47 -20.78 -0.70
N THR A 17 -1.74 -20.81 -1.82
CA THR A 17 -0.59 -21.71 -2.00
C THR A 17 0.73 -21.14 -1.49
N THR A 18 0.77 -19.83 -1.19
CA THR A 18 1.96 -19.18 -0.65
C THR A 18 2.11 -19.51 0.83
N SER A 19 3.23 -20.14 1.20
CA SER A 19 3.50 -20.49 2.60
C SER A 19 4.01 -19.31 3.42
N ASP A 20 3.79 -19.36 4.74
CA ASP A 20 4.31 -18.33 5.67
C ASP A 20 5.85 -18.19 5.60
N VAL A 21 6.55 -19.28 5.28
CA VAL A 21 8.02 -19.29 5.12
C VAL A 21 8.43 -18.47 3.89
N GLU A 22 7.70 -18.58 2.79
CA GLU A 22 7.95 -17.78 1.58
C GLU A 22 7.70 -16.30 1.84
N VAL A 23 6.61 -15.96 2.55
CA VAL A 23 6.31 -14.58 2.95
C VAL A 23 7.39 -14.03 3.89
N ALA A 24 7.80 -14.80 4.90
CA ALA A 24 8.85 -14.40 5.83
C ALA A 24 10.19 -14.20 5.12
N SER A 25 10.55 -15.11 4.19
CA SER A 25 11.76 -14.98 3.39
C SER A 25 11.74 -13.71 2.54
N ALA A 26 10.63 -13.43 1.85
CA ALA A 26 10.48 -12.25 1.01
C ALA A 26 10.55 -10.94 1.82
N THR A 27 10.07 -10.94 3.06
CA THR A 27 10.06 -9.75 3.93
C THR A 27 11.34 -9.57 4.76
N SER A 28 12.13 -10.62 4.96
CA SER A 28 13.32 -10.63 5.84
C SER A 28 14.42 -9.61 5.47
N GLY A 29 14.45 -9.13 4.23
CA GLY A 29 15.43 -8.16 3.74
C GLY A 29 14.91 -6.73 3.58
N VAL A 30 13.63 -6.47 3.86
CA VAL A 30 13.02 -5.15 3.65
C VAL A 30 13.39 -4.23 4.81
N ALA A 31 14.18 -3.21 4.53
CA ALA A 31 14.52 -2.16 5.49
C ALA A 31 13.41 -1.10 5.54
N PRO A 32 13.19 -0.42 6.69
CA PRO A 32 12.16 0.61 6.81
C PRO A 32 12.30 1.75 5.78
N ARG A 33 13.52 2.04 5.32
CA ARG A 33 13.81 3.10 4.36
C ARG A 33 13.75 2.65 2.91
N ASP A 34 13.47 1.37 2.64
CA ASP A 34 13.35 0.87 1.29
C ASP A 34 12.11 1.49 0.62
N PRO A 35 12.20 1.83 -0.68
CA PRO A 35 11.10 2.42 -1.41
C PRO A 35 9.97 1.41 -1.59
N VAL A 36 8.75 1.80 -1.22
CA VAL A 36 7.55 0.95 -1.35
C VAL A 36 6.49 1.56 -2.25
N LEU A 37 6.56 2.87 -2.52
CA LEU A 37 5.56 3.59 -3.29
C LEU A 37 6.19 4.79 -4.03
N ILE A 38 5.75 5.01 -5.27
CA ILE A 38 6.05 6.24 -6.02
C ILE A 38 4.74 6.90 -6.41
N VAL A 39 4.51 8.13 -5.94
CA VAL A 39 3.32 8.93 -6.31
C VAL A 39 3.73 10.04 -7.27
N TYR A 40 3.14 10.06 -8.46
CA TYR A 40 3.38 11.11 -9.44
C TYR A 40 2.44 12.30 -9.23
N THR A 41 3.00 13.50 -9.32
CA THR A 41 2.27 14.77 -9.22
C THR A 41 2.53 15.62 -10.45
N SER A 42 1.60 16.53 -10.82
CA SER A 42 1.64 17.28 -12.08
C SER A 42 2.91 18.13 -12.27
N GLY A 43 3.57 18.55 -11.19
CA GLY A 43 4.83 19.30 -11.22
C GLY A 43 4.67 20.73 -11.76
N SER A 44 5.20 21.73 -11.05
CA SER A 44 5.09 23.15 -11.46
C SER A 44 5.79 23.49 -12.78
N THR A 45 6.68 22.63 -13.27
CA THR A 45 7.46 22.82 -14.51
C THR A 45 6.83 22.10 -15.71
N GLY A 46 5.58 21.62 -15.60
CA GLY A 46 4.86 20.89 -16.65
C GLY A 46 5.34 19.44 -16.87
N ARG A 47 6.30 18.96 -16.07
CA ARG A 47 6.78 17.57 -16.07
C ARG A 47 6.41 16.92 -14.74
N PRO A 48 5.73 15.77 -14.75
CA PRO A 48 5.39 15.09 -13.52
C PRO A 48 6.62 14.74 -12.67
N LYS A 49 6.49 14.88 -11.35
CA LYS A 49 7.52 14.52 -10.37
C LYS A 49 7.06 13.31 -9.57
N GLY A 50 7.91 12.30 -9.46
CA GLY A 50 7.66 11.12 -8.60
C GLY A 50 8.18 11.36 -7.19
N ALA A 51 7.28 11.33 -6.20
CA ALA A 51 7.63 11.28 -4.80
C ALA A 51 7.88 9.81 -4.42
N VAL A 52 9.13 9.47 -4.07
CA VAL A 52 9.51 8.14 -3.61
C VAL A 52 9.30 8.06 -2.10
N LEU A 53 8.49 7.12 -1.65
CA LEU A 53 8.08 6.99 -0.27
C LEU A 53 8.62 5.67 0.32
N PRO A 54 9.34 5.75 1.46
CA PRO A 54 9.80 4.56 2.16
C PRO A 54 8.67 3.92 2.98
N GLY A 55 8.80 2.62 3.27
CA GLY A 55 7.85 1.89 4.11
C GLY A 55 7.62 2.55 5.48
N SER A 56 8.69 3.09 6.09
CA SER A 56 8.62 3.80 7.37
C SER A 56 7.71 5.03 7.33
N GLY A 57 7.68 5.74 6.19
CA GLY A 57 6.86 6.95 6.06
C GLY A 57 5.36 6.64 6.07
N LEU A 58 4.96 5.51 5.48
CA LEU A 58 3.57 5.05 5.52
C LEU A 58 3.19 4.59 6.93
N ALA A 59 4.03 3.76 7.57
CA ALA A 59 3.79 3.27 8.93
C ALA A 59 3.68 4.42 9.96
N ASP A 60 4.53 5.44 9.86
CA ASP A 60 4.47 6.62 10.72
C ASP A 60 3.19 7.44 10.51
N CYS A 61 2.74 7.59 9.26
CA CYS A 61 1.48 8.26 8.95
C CYS A 61 0.29 7.55 9.59
N SER A 62 0.21 6.22 9.45
CA SER A 62 -0.84 5.39 10.03
C SER A 62 -0.85 5.47 11.56
N ARG A 63 0.32 5.41 12.20
CA ARG A 63 0.44 5.59 13.65
C ARG A 63 -0.11 6.95 14.09
N VAL A 64 0.29 8.04 13.43
CA VAL A 64 -0.20 9.39 13.76
C VAL A 64 -1.71 9.52 13.53
N GLN A 65 -2.24 8.86 12.49
CA GLN A 65 -3.69 8.83 12.20
C GLN A 65 -4.46 8.12 13.32
N ALA A 66 -3.99 6.93 13.74
CA ALA A 66 -4.57 6.15 14.83
C ALA A 66 -4.55 6.89 16.18
N GLU A 67 -3.46 7.62 16.46
CA GLU A 67 -3.35 8.48 17.66
C GLU A 67 -4.36 9.65 17.62
N ARG A 68 -4.63 10.21 16.43
CA ARG A 68 -5.50 11.38 16.28
C ARG A 68 -6.98 11.02 16.22
N TRP A 69 -7.32 9.86 15.68
CA TRP A 69 -8.68 9.36 15.53
C TRP A 69 -8.83 7.95 16.09
N PRO A 70 -8.81 7.80 17.43
CA PRO A 70 -8.96 6.49 18.06
C PRO A 70 -10.35 5.90 17.78
N ALA A 71 -10.39 4.64 17.36
CA ALA A 71 -11.60 3.87 17.08
C ALA A 71 -11.41 2.39 17.46
N ASP A 72 -12.47 1.74 17.93
CA ASP A 72 -12.48 0.31 18.27
C ASP A 72 -13.83 -0.36 17.89
N PRO A 73 -13.88 -1.23 16.86
CA PRO A 73 -12.78 -1.52 15.93
C PRO A 73 -12.52 -0.31 15.01
N MET A 74 -11.27 -0.13 14.58
CA MET A 74 -10.94 0.86 13.56
C MET A 74 -11.59 0.48 12.22
N ARG A 75 -12.39 1.40 11.68
CA ARG A 75 -13.03 1.23 10.37
C ARG A 75 -13.00 2.55 9.62
N MET A 76 -12.46 2.53 8.42
CA MET A 76 -12.33 3.70 7.57
C MET A 76 -12.80 3.39 6.15
N LEU A 77 -13.47 4.36 5.53
CA LEU A 77 -13.83 4.28 4.12
C LEU A 77 -12.66 4.79 3.29
N VAL A 78 -12.08 3.91 2.47
CA VAL A 78 -11.07 4.30 1.47
C VAL A 78 -11.79 4.81 0.22
N ASN A 79 -12.01 6.13 0.13
CA ASN A 79 -12.78 6.73 -0.96
C ASN A 79 -11.91 7.39 -2.06
N LEU A 80 -10.61 7.52 -1.85
CA LEU A 80 -9.68 8.14 -2.79
C LEU A 80 -9.18 7.12 -3.83
N PRO A 81 -8.76 7.54 -5.03
CA PRO A 81 -8.18 6.64 -6.03
C PRO A 81 -6.86 6.01 -5.58
N ILE A 82 -6.56 4.78 -6.03
CA ILE A 82 -5.33 4.03 -5.69
C ILE A 82 -4.03 4.79 -5.98
N ASN A 83 -4.05 5.71 -6.96
CA ASN A 83 -2.91 6.53 -7.34
C ASN A 83 -2.79 7.84 -6.54
N HIS A 84 -3.57 8.01 -5.47
CA HIS A 84 -3.53 9.17 -4.58
C HIS A 84 -2.92 8.80 -3.21
N ILE A 85 -2.04 9.64 -2.66
CA ILE A 85 -1.37 9.33 -1.37
C ILE A 85 -2.35 9.15 -0.21
N GLY A 86 -3.49 9.86 -0.24
CA GLY A 86 -4.55 9.67 0.74
C GLY A 86 -5.17 8.27 0.73
N PHE A 87 -5.30 7.61 -0.43
CA PHE A 87 -5.73 6.21 -0.48
C PHE A 87 -4.76 5.31 0.29
N MET A 88 -3.45 5.51 0.07
CA MET A 88 -2.42 4.69 0.69
C MET A 88 -2.33 4.94 2.20
N GLY A 89 -2.53 6.19 2.65
CA GLY A 89 -2.63 6.51 4.07
C GLY A 89 -3.79 5.76 4.74
N ASP A 90 -4.97 5.82 4.13
CA ASP A 90 -6.17 5.18 4.70
C ASP A 90 -6.12 3.64 4.62
N MET A 91 -5.43 3.07 3.65
CA MET A 91 -5.26 1.62 3.52
C MET A 91 -4.33 1.03 4.62
N CYS A 92 -3.35 1.80 5.07
CA CYS A 92 -2.35 1.34 6.04
C CYS A 92 -2.75 1.58 7.51
N ALA A 93 -3.90 2.20 7.77
CA ALA A 93 -4.38 2.59 9.11
C ALA A 93 -4.99 1.42 9.90
#